data_AF-A0A976H4S3-F1
#
_entry.id   AF-A0A976H4S3-F1
#
_cell.length_a   1.000
_cell.length_b   1.000
_cell.length_c   1.000
_cell.angle_alpha   90.00
_cell.angle_beta   90.00
_cell.angle_gamma   90.00
#
_symmetry.space_group_name_H-M   'P 1'
#
loop_
_entity.id
_entity.type
_entity.pdbx_description
1 polymer ?
#
loop_
_entity_poly.entity_id
_entity_poly.type
_entity_poly.pdbx_seq_one_letter_code
_entity_poly.pdbx_strand_id
1 'polypeptide(L)'
;MRVQNIKVCFQHVEKSLMGWFLLVLVCCSIFSGSVGAQAVADSSVLGYGQWFKMGVLREGIYRLDLAFLNRLGFTGNSIPVQQIRLVGGRGAALPERNPSLSDQLSAQLPETALWIEDGGDGLLNGNDLVYFYAPGPHGWQRDSASGKYQWRLNPYSDTAFYFLTLNHTGAPPKRVQALPGSTTALGLPVLTQFSERWAWETDRINLLSSGQTWLGEAFG
;
A
#
# COMPACT_ATOMS: atom_id res chain seq x y z
N MET A 1 -5.12 10.08 17.62
CA MET A 1 -4.88 9.03 16.61
C MET A 1 -4.54 7.73 17.32
N ARG A 2 -5.24 6.63 17.01
CA ARG A 2 -5.02 5.32 17.66
C ARG A 2 -4.12 4.47 16.75
N VAL A 3 -2.91 4.15 17.20
CA VAL A 3 -2.03 3.21 16.51
C VAL A 3 -2.60 1.80 16.64
N GLN A 4 -2.76 1.10 15.53
CA GLN A 4 -3.37 -0.24 15.52
C GLN A 4 -2.34 -1.34 15.25
N ASN A 5 -2.62 -2.55 15.76
CA ASN A 5 -1.80 -3.73 15.50
C ASN A 5 -2.23 -4.38 14.18
N ILE A 6 -1.25 -4.80 13.37
CA ILE A 6 -1.44 -5.42 12.05
C ILE A 6 -1.73 -6.92 12.20
N LYS A 7 -2.67 -7.47 11.40
CA LYS A 7 -2.81 -8.92 11.24
C LYS A 7 -2.00 -9.38 10.03
N VAL A 8 -1.20 -10.42 10.21
CA VAL A 8 -0.28 -10.94 9.18
C VAL A 8 -0.82 -12.28 8.67
N CYS A 9 -0.79 -12.49 7.35
CA CYS A 9 -0.99 -13.79 6.72
C CYS A 9 0.26 -14.14 5.91
N PHE A 10 0.92 -15.23 6.27
CA PHE A 10 2.19 -15.69 5.70
C PHE A 10 1.98 -16.29 4.31
N GLN A 11 2.65 -15.74 3.29
CA GLN A 11 2.91 -16.46 2.05
C GLN A 11 4.33 -16.17 1.60
N HIS A 12 5.18 -17.18 1.73
CA HIS A 12 6.55 -17.19 1.23
C HIS A 12 6.50 -17.43 -0.29
N VAL A 13 6.96 -16.47 -1.08
CA VAL A 13 7.02 -16.60 -2.54
C VAL A 13 8.43 -17.01 -2.91
N GLU A 14 8.69 -18.31 -2.98
CA GLU A 14 9.90 -18.86 -3.59
C GLU A 14 9.63 -19.25 -5.04
N LYS A 15 10.54 -18.88 -5.95
CA LYS A 15 10.57 -19.45 -7.30
C LYS A 15 11.95 -20.03 -7.58
N SER A 16 11.94 -21.34 -7.81
CA SER A 16 13.02 -22.16 -8.32
C SER A 16 13.42 -21.73 -9.74
N LEU A 17 14.72 -21.86 -10.01
CA LEU A 17 15.51 -21.45 -11.16
C LEU A 17 15.13 -22.07 -12.52
N MET A 18 15.82 -21.54 -13.54
CA MET A 18 16.15 -22.10 -14.88
C MET A 18 15.08 -21.87 -15.95
N GLY A 19 15.32 -21.19 -17.07
CA GLY A 19 16.55 -20.97 -17.81
C GLY A 19 16.36 -21.62 -19.18
N TRP A 20 15.90 -20.86 -20.18
CA TRP A 20 15.91 -21.19 -21.61
C TRP A 20 15.22 -20.07 -22.40
N PHE A 21 15.94 -19.40 -23.31
CA PHE A 21 15.60 -19.26 -24.73
C PHE A 21 16.43 -18.13 -25.35
N LEU A 22 17.50 -18.54 -26.03
CA LEU A 22 18.16 -17.79 -27.07
C LEU A 22 17.44 -18.13 -28.39
N LEU A 23 17.50 -17.23 -29.38
CA LEU A 23 17.10 -17.39 -30.79
C LEU A 23 15.62 -17.14 -31.15
N VAL A 24 15.26 -15.87 -31.46
CA VAL A 24 14.64 -15.46 -32.73
C VAL A 24 14.96 -13.98 -32.95
N LEU A 25 15.98 -13.69 -33.74
CA LEU A 25 16.25 -12.38 -34.32
C LEU A 25 16.18 -12.59 -35.84
N VAL A 26 15.67 -11.59 -36.56
CA VAL A 26 15.44 -11.52 -38.02
C VAL A 26 14.00 -11.85 -38.44
N CYS A 27 13.13 -10.84 -38.39
CA CYS A 27 12.19 -10.43 -39.47
C CYS A 27 11.24 -9.31 -38.97
N CYS A 28 11.73 -8.10 -38.70
CA CYS A 28 10.82 -6.95 -38.50
C CYS A 28 11.53 -5.61 -38.74
N SER A 29 12.13 -5.46 -39.91
CA SER A 29 12.46 -4.15 -40.46
C SER A 29 11.48 -3.89 -41.59
N ILE A 30 10.49 -3.03 -41.34
CA ILE A 30 9.69 -2.17 -42.24
C ILE A 30 8.33 -1.90 -41.54
N PHE A 31 8.29 -0.97 -40.58
CA PHE A 31 7.13 -0.11 -40.28
C PHE A 31 7.56 0.98 -39.27
N SER A 32 8.15 2.07 -39.75
CA SER A 32 8.48 3.23 -38.91
C SER A 32 7.26 4.15 -38.80
N GLY A 33 6.25 3.72 -38.04
CA GLY A 33 5.25 4.61 -37.47
C GLY A 33 5.66 4.94 -36.04
N SER A 34 5.78 6.23 -35.69
CA SER A 34 6.01 6.68 -34.32
C SER A 34 4.76 6.47 -33.47
N VAL A 35 4.47 5.21 -33.13
CA VAL A 35 3.62 4.88 -32.00
C VAL A 35 4.42 5.25 -30.76
N GLY A 36 3.94 6.22 -29.98
CA GLY A 36 4.52 6.53 -28.69
C GLY A 36 4.46 5.28 -27.81
N ALA A 37 5.57 4.55 -27.74
CA ALA A 37 5.71 3.40 -26.86
C ALA A 37 5.70 3.93 -25.43
N GLN A 38 4.55 3.84 -24.75
CA GLN A 38 4.53 4.00 -23.31
C GLN A 38 5.13 2.74 -22.71
N ALA A 39 6.23 2.92 -21.97
CA ALA A 39 6.94 1.83 -21.32
C ALA A 39 6.03 1.14 -20.30
N VAL A 40 5.48 -0.01 -20.68
CA VAL A 40 5.02 -1.00 -19.71
C VAL A 40 6.28 -1.52 -19.02
N ALA A 41 6.31 -1.54 -17.68
CA ALA A 41 7.48 -2.04 -16.98
C ALA A 41 7.71 -3.52 -17.36
N ASP A 42 8.88 -3.83 -17.92
CA ASP A 42 9.26 -5.19 -18.34
C ASP A 42 9.34 -6.19 -17.17
N SER A 43 9.29 -5.71 -15.92
CA SER A 43 9.34 -6.55 -14.73
C SER A 43 8.52 -5.98 -13.57
N SER A 44 7.95 -6.89 -12.77
CA SER A 44 7.21 -6.53 -11.55
C SER A 44 8.18 -6.08 -10.45
N VAL A 45 7.81 -5.03 -9.70
CA VAL A 45 8.53 -4.57 -8.50
C VAL A 45 8.69 -5.71 -7.47
N LEU A 46 7.73 -6.64 -7.43
CA LEU A 46 7.74 -7.81 -6.54
C LEU A 46 8.47 -9.02 -7.13
N GLY A 47 9.02 -8.90 -8.36
CA GLY A 47 9.65 -10.02 -9.08
C GLY A 47 11.00 -10.45 -8.49
N TYR A 48 11.62 -9.59 -7.68
CA TYR A 48 12.95 -9.82 -7.10
C TYR A 48 12.99 -9.33 -5.64
N GLY A 49 13.86 -9.93 -4.83
CA GLY A 49 14.06 -9.59 -3.43
C GLY A 49 13.12 -10.32 -2.46
N GLN A 50 13.33 -10.09 -1.16
CA GLN A 50 12.50 -10.67 -0.10
C GLN A 50 11.35 -9.71 0.22
N TRP A 51 10.13 -10.24 0.21
CA TRP A 51 8.90 -9.47 0.47
C TRP A 51 8.08 -10.12 1.58
N PHE A 52 7.70 -9.30 2.56
CA PHE A 52 6.78 -9.66 3.62
C PHE A 52 5.39 -9.07 3.32
N LYS A 53 4.37 -9.92 3.30
CA LYS A 53 2.98 -9.53 3.05
C LYS A 53 2.28 -9.16 4.37
N MET A 54 1.69 -7.98 4.42
CA MET A 54 0.98 -7.46 5.60
C MET A 54 -0.46 -7.09 5.25
N GLY A 55 -1.42 -7.48 6.09
CA GLY A 55 -2.84 -7.19 5.93
C GLY A 55 -3.32 -6.09 6.87
N VAL A 56 -3.91 -5.05 6.30
CA VAL A 56 -4.48 -3.91 7.01
C VAL A 56 -6.00 -3.95 6.89
N LEU A 57 -6.70 -3.98 8.02
CA LEU A 57 -8.16 -4.11 8.08
C LEU A 57 -8.89 -2.76 8.18
N ARG A 58 -8.22 -1.73 8.72
CA ARG A 58 -8.84 -0.43 9.00
C ARG A 58 -7.92 0.69 8.51
N GLU A 59 -8.49 1.85 8.26
CA GLU A 59 -7.70 3.03 7.99
C GLU A 59 -6.95 3.47 9.25
N GLY A 60 -5.73 3.99 9.09
CA GLY A 60 -4.98 4.54 10.20
C GLY A 60 -3.47 4.60 10.00
N ILE A 61 -2.79 5.08 11.03
CA ILE A 61 -1.33 5.05 11.14
C ILE A 61 -0.93 3.77 11.88
N TYR A 62 -0.02 3.04 11.27
CA TYR A 62 0.52 1.79 11.77
C TYR A 62 1.96 1.98 12.20
N ARG A 63 2.38 1.25 13.24
CA ARG A 63 3.77 1.18 13.69
C ARG A 63 4.33 -0.22 13.47
N LEU A 64 5.60 -0.28 13.12
CA LEU A 64 6.39 -1.50 13.03
C LEU A 64 7.58 -1.34 13.98
N ASP A 65 7.79 -2.33 14.84
CA ASP A 65 8.95 -2.46 15.70
C ASP A 65 9.83 -3.62 15.22
N LEU A 66 11.09 -3.66 15.68
CA LEU A 66 12.01 -4.75 15.33
C LEU A 66 11.46 -6.12 15.76
N ALA A 67 10.76 -6.18 16.90
CA ALA A 67 10.12 -7.40 17.38
C ALA A 67 9.07 -7.95 16.40
N PHE A 68 8.30 -7.08 15.75
CA PHE A 68 7.36 -7.44 14.70
C PHE A 68 8.07 -7.95 13.46
N LEU A 69 9.15 -7.30 13.03
CA LEU A 69 9.96 -7.77 11.90
C LEU A 69 10.58 -9.14 12.18
N ASN A 70 11.05 -9.39 13.40
CA ASN A 70 11.57 -10.69 13.81
C ASN A 70 10.50 -11.78 13.76
N ARG A 71 9.25 -11.46 14.16
CA ARG A 71 8.09 -12.37 13.99
C ARG A 71 7.74 -12.63 12.53
N LEU A 72 8.06 -11.71 11.63
CA LEU A 72 7.90 -11.91 10.18
C LEU A 72 9.00 -12.79 9.56
N GLY A 73 10.02 -13.17 10.34
CA GLY A 73 11.13 -14.02 9.88
C GLY A 73 12.41 -13.25 9.54
N PHE A 74 12.51 -11.96 9.90
CA PHE A 74 13.78 -11.26 9.88
C PHE A 74 14.68 -11.79 11.01
N THR A 75 15.96 -12.05 10.72
CA THR A 75 16.91 -12.66 11.67
C THR A 75 18.07 -11.74 12.07
N GLY A 76 18.09 -10.50 11.55
CA GLY A 76 19.12 -9.52 11.89
C GLY A 76 18.79 -8.72 13.15
N ASN A 77 19.80 -8.04 13.69
CA ASN A 77 19.65 -7.13 14.84
C ASN A 77 19.57 -5.66 14.44
N SER A 78 19.93 -5.34 13.20
CA SER A 78 19.89 -3.99 12.64
C SER A 78 19.56 -4.04 11.15
N ILE A 79 18.84 -3.03 10.66
CA ILE A 79 18.50 -2.88 9.26
C ILE A 79 18.86 -1.46 8.82
N PRO A 80 19.69 -1.25 7.79
CA PRO A 80 19.91 0.07 7.23
C PRO A 80 18.58 0.70 6.81
N VAL A 81 18.31 1.91 7.29
CA VAL A 81 17.04 2.59 7.05
C VAL A 81 16.77 2.77 5.56
N GLN A 82 17.81 2.89 4.73
CA GLN A 82 17.72 3.05 3.27
C GLN A 82 17.27 1.78 2.54
N GLN A 83 17.32 0.62 3.19
CA GLN A 83 16.89 -0.66 2.61
C GLN A 83 15.42 -0.98 2.88
N ILE A 84 14.78 -0.22 3.78
CA ILE A 84 13.38 -0.41 4.16
C ILE A 84 12.48 0.29 3.15
N ARG A 85 11.67 -0.51 2.45
CA ARG A 85 10.72 -0.03 1.43
C ARG A 85 9.37 -0.72 1.63
N LEU A 86 8.29 0.07 1.54
CA LEU A 86 6.92 -0.40 1.64
C LEU A 86 6.18 -0.05 0.35
N VAL A 87 5.63 -1.05 -0.32
CA VAL A 87 4.85 -0.88 -1.55
C VAL A 87 3.45 -1.45 -1.39
N GLY A 88 2.51 -0.88 -2.13
CA GLY A 88 1.10 -1.26 -2.14
C GLY A 88 0.19 -0.12 -1.70
N GLY A 89 -1.03 -0.48 -1.29
CA GLY A 89 -1.90 0.47 -0.60
C GLY A 89 -2.52 1.55 -1.47
N ARG A 90 -3.10 1.19 -2.63
CA ARG A 90 -4.03 2.12 -3.30
C ARG A 90 -5.28 2.38 -2.46
N GLY A 91 -5.63 1.46 -1.55
CA GLY A 91 -6.87 1.51 -0.78
C GLY A 91 -8.11 1.42 -1.67
N ALA A 92 -9.26 1.11 -1.08
CA ALA A 92 -10.54 0.96 -1.79
C ALA A 92 -10.55 -0.14 -2.87
N ALA A 93 -11.73 -0.36 -3.47
CA ALA A 93 -11.89 -1.28 -4.59
C ALA A 93 -11.22 -0.72 -5.86
N LEU A 94 -10.63 -1.62 -6.65
CA LEU A 94 -10.15 -1.27 -7.98
C LEU A 94 -11.34 -0.91 -8.89
N PRO A 95 -11.17 0.03 -9.84
CA PRO A 95 -12.20 0.31 -10.83
C PRO A 95 -12.57 -0.95 -11.63
N GLU A 96 -13.86 -1.18 -11.83
CA GLU A 96 -14.35 -2.29 -12.67
C GLU A 96 -14.03 -2.10 -14.14
N ARG A 97 -13.93 -0.83 -14.57
CA ARG A 97 -13.51 -0.49 -15.93
C ARG A 97 -12.07 -0.94 -16.13
N ASN A 98 -11.83 -1.71 -17.18
CA ASN A 98 -10.48 -2.10 -17.56
C ASN A 98 -9.63 -0.82 -17.77
N PRO A 99 -8.50 -0.66 -17.06
CA PRO A 99 -7.65 0.50 -17.21
C PRO A 99 -7.22 0.68 -18.67
N SER A 100 -7.27 1.92 -19.16
CA SER A 100 -6.55 2.31 -20.37
C SER A 100 -5.05 2.07 -20.19
N LEU A 101 -4.26 2.04 -21.27
CA LEU A 101 -2.79 1.90 -21.17
C LEU A 101 -2.16 2.93 -20.21
N SER A 102 -2.68 4.16 -20.17
CA SER A 102 -2.29 5.20 -19.22
C SER A 102 -2.70 4.90 -17.77
N ASP A 103 -3.84 4.24 -17.56
CA ASP A 103 -4.29 3.80 -16.23
C ASP A 103 -3.51 2.55 -15.76
N GLN A 104 -2.95 1.75 -16.67
CA GLN A 104 -2.10 0.61 -16.35
C GLN A 104 -0.77 1.03 -15.72
N LEU A 105 -0.25 2.22 -16.06
CA LEU A 105 0.89 2.80 -15.32
C LEU A 105 0.51 3.09 -13.86
N SER A 106 -0.76 3.44 -13.61
CA SER A 106 -1.34 3.57 -12.26
C SER A 106 -1.66 2.23 -11.60
N ALA A 107 -1.54 1.11 -12.33
CA ALA A 107 -1.68 -0.25 -11.78
C ALA A 107 -0.38 -0.79 -11.18
N GLN A 108 0.73 -0.06 -11.29
CA GLN A 108 1.93 -0.33 -10.51
C GLN A 108 1.62 -0.21 -9.01
N LEU A 109 2.22 -1.07 -8.19
CA LEU A 109 2.10 -0.94 -6.73
C LEU A 109 2.82 0.34 -6.29
N PRO A 110 2.11 1.37 -5.81
CA PRO A 110 2.75 2.61 -5.43
C PRO A 110 3.58 2.41 -4.16
N GLU A 111 4.65 3.18 -4.04
CA GLU A 111 5.44 3.20 -2.82
C GLU A 111 4.75 4.06 -1.74
N THR A 112 4.61 3.49 -0.55
CA THR A 112 4.07 4.15 0.64
C THR A 112 5.21 4.85 1.37
N ALA A 113 5.02 6.12 1.71
CA ALA A 113 6.02 6.90 2.44
C ALA A 113 6.15 6.39 3.88
N LEU A 114 7.39 6.22 4.35
CA LEU A 114 7.70 5.82 5.71
C LEU A 114 8.21 7.00 6.54
N TRP A 115 7.79 7.08 7.79
CA TRP A 115 8.43 7.89 8.82
C TRP A 115 9.19 6.95 9.75
N ILE A 116 10.47 7.22 10.00
CA ILE A 116 11.34 6.31 10.76
C ILE A 116 12.03 7.12 11.86
N GLU A 117 11.91 6.63 13.07
CA GLU A 117 12.59 7.15 14.26
C GLU A 117 13.74 6.20 14.56
N ASP A 118 14.94 6.53 14.08
CA ASP A 118 16.18 5.71 14.14
C ASP A 118 17.26 6.32 15.06
N GLY A 119 16.91 7.32 15.87
CA GLY A 119 17.88 8.03 16.71
C GLY A 119 18.99 8.79 15.95
N GLY A 120 18.97 8.81 14.61
CA GLY A 120 19.94 9.50 13.76
C GLY A 120 21.18 8.69 13.36
N ASP A 121 21.24 7.38 13.65
CA ASP A 121 22.38 6.52 13.26
C ASP A 121 22.20 5.86 11.87
N GLY A 122 21.02 6.00 11.26
CA GLY A 122 20.69 5.42 9.94
C GLY A 122 20.40 3.92 9.98
N LEU A 123 20.24 3.33 11.17
CA LEU A 123 20.01 1.89 11.37
C LEU A 123 18.76 1.69 12.21
N LEU A 124 17.78 0.94 11.71
CA LEU A 124 16.66 0.47 12.51
C LEU A 124 17.14 -0.64 13.46
N ASN A 125 17.26 -0.33 14.75
CA ASN A 125 17.70 -1.25 15.78
C ASN A 125 16.99 -1.01 17.13
N GLY A 126 17.17 -1.91 18.10
CA GLY A 126 16.70 -1.71 19.48
C GLY A 126 15.22 -1.30 19.61
N ASN A 127 14.97 -0.05 20.00
CA ASN A 127 13.65 0.52 20.27
C ASN A 127 13.12 1.42 19.13
N ASP A 128 13.78 1.40 17.97
CA ASP A 128 13.41 2.23 16.83
C ASP A 128 12.06 1.82 16.22
N LEU A 129 11.39 2.80 15.60
CA LEU A 129 10.02 2.65 15.12
C LEU A 129 9.87 3.13 13.69
N VAL A 130 9.16 2.34 12.89
CA VAL A 130 8.73 2.70 11.54
C VAL A 130 7.23 2.95 11.55
N TYR A 131 6.80 4.08 11.01
CA TYR A 131 5.40 4.46 10.88
C TYR A 131 5.01 4.63 9.42
N PHE A 132 3.78 4.24 9.11
CA PHE A 132 3.18 4.48 7.80
C PHE A 132 1.67 4.67 7.93
N TYR A 133 1.11 5.42 6.98
CA TYR A 133 -0.33 5.57 6.85
C TYR A 133 -0.89 4.56 5.86
N ALA A 134 -2.00 3.92 6.22
CA ALA A 134 -2.74 3.03 5.35
C ALA A 134 -4.22 3.46 5.29
N PRO A 135 -4.77 3.78 4.10
CA PRO A 135 -6.20 4.10 3.95
C PRO A 135 -7.14 2.91 4.20
N GLY A 136 -6.62 1.69 4.34
CA GLY A 136 -7.46 0.50 4.51
C GLY A 136 -8.21 0.06 3.25
N PRO A 137 -9.05 -0.99 3.36
CA PRO A 137 -9.75 -1.60 2.24
C PRO A 137 -11.02 -0.84 1.83
N HIS A 138 -11.59 -0.06 2.73
CA HIS A 138 -12.81 0.72 2.55
C HIS A 138 -12.48 2.20 2.65
N GLY A 139 -13.34 3.10 2.16
CA GLY A 139 -13.04 4.51 2.28
C GLY A 139 -14.17 5.45 1.88
N TRP A 140 -13.98 6.71 2.26
CA TRP A 140 -14.85 7.82 1.87
C TRP A 140 -14.50 8.32 0.47
N GLN A 141 -15.46 8.32 -0.43
CA GLN A 141 -15.33 8.93 -1.74
C GLN A 141 -16.15 10.22 -1.79
N ARG A 142 -15.53 11.30 -2.27
CA ARG A 142 -16.24 12.55 -2.51
C ARG A 142 -16.87 12.50 -3.88
N ASP A 143 -18.19 12.65 -3.93
CA ASP A 143 -18.90 12.91 -5.17
C ASP A 143 -18.62 14.35 -5.61
N SER A 144 -18.05 14.49 -6.81
CA SER A 144 -17.69 15.80 -7.38
C SER A 144 -18.91 16.63 -7.77
N ALA A 145 -20.05 15.99 -8.09
CA ALA A 145 -21.27 16.68 -8.51
C ALA A 145 -22.06 17.21 -7.32
N SER A 146 -22.31 16.36 -6.31
CA SER A 146 -23.05 16.77 -5.10
C SER A 146 -22.16 17.39 -4.01
N GLY A 147 -20.84 17.24 -4.11
CA GLY A 147 -19.89 17.66 -3.09
C GLY A 147 -19.92 16.82 -1.80
N LYS A 148 -20.81 15.83 -1.72
CA LYS A 148 -21.02 14.97 -0.55
C LYS A 148 -20.01 13.83 -0.50
N TYR A 149 -19.76 13.32 0.70
CA TYR A 149 -18.95 12.13 0.89
C TYR A 149 -19.85 10.92 1.05
N GLN A 150 -19.52 9.86 0.32
CA GLN A 150 -20.20 8.57 0.36
C GLN A 150 -19.22 7.53 0.89
N TRP A 151 -19.65 6.75 1.87
CA TRP A 151 -18.89 5.60 2.32
C TRP A 151 -18.96 4.51 1.26
N ARG A 152 -17.80 3.98 0.85
CA ARG A 152 -17.73 2.85 -0.07
C ARG A 152 -16.99 1.69 0.57
N LEU A 153 -17.73 0.59 0.71
CA LEU A 153 -17.16 -0.71 1.00
C LEU A 153 -16.48 -1.27 -0.25
N ASN A 154 -15.49 -2.13 -0.02
CA ASN A 154 -14.84 -2.88 -1.08
C ASN A 154 -15.54 -4.24 -1.16
N PRO A 155 -16.29 -4.52 -2.24
CA PRO A 155 -17.07 -5.75 -2.35
C PRO A 155 -16.18 -7.00 -2.54
N TYR A 156 -14.88 -6.83 -2.81
CA TYR A 156 -13.97 -7.91 -3.15
C TYR A 156 -13.00 -8.28 -2.03
N SER A 157 -12.79 -7.41 -1.04
CA SER A 157 -11.85 -7.65 0.04
C SER A 157 -12.14 -6.78 1.26
N ASP A 158 -12.04 -7.38 2.44
CA ASP A 158 -12.06 -6.74 3.76
C ASP A 158 -10.65 -6.37 4.26
N THR A 159 -9.63 -6.61 3.42
CA THR A 159 -8.21 -6.48 3.78
C THR A 159 -7.44 -5.77 2.68
N ALA A 160 -6.70 -4.72 3.05
CA ALA A 160 -5.74 -4.04 2.18
C ALA A 160 -4.34 -4.64 2.40
N PHE A 161 -3.67 -5.05 1.33
CA PHE A 161 -2.35 -5.67 1.41
C PHE A 161 -1.22 -4.71 1.09
N TYR A 162 -0.15 -4.83 1.88
CA TYR A 162 1.11 -4.11 1.73
C TYR A 162 2.25 -5.11 1.68
N PHE A 163 3.32 -4.75 0.96
CA PHE A 163 4.51 -5.56 0.80
C PHE A 163 5.72 -4.77 1.32
N LEU A 164 6.36 -5.33 2.34
CA LEU A 164 7.55 -4.76 2.97
C LEU A 164 8.78 -5.51 2.48
N THR A 165 9.84 -4.79 2.14
CA THR A 165 11.16 -5.36 1.91
C THR A 165 12.18 -4.66 2.81
N LEU A 166 13.16 -5.42 3.27
CA LEU A 166 14.21 -4.98 4.21
C LEU A 166 15.60 -5.00 3.58
N ASN A 167 15.71 -5.42 2.32
CA ASN A 167 16.97 -5.61 1.62
C ASN A 167 16.94 -4.97 0.23
N HIS A 168 16.18 -3.88 0.08
CA HIS A 168 16.07 -3.21 -1.21
C HIS A 168 17.41 -2.58 -1.63
N THR A 169 17.81 -2.84 -2.87
CA THR A 169 18.95 -2.21 -3.54
C THR A 169 18.43 -1.39 -4.71
N GLY A 170 18.76 -0.09 -4.77
CA GLY A 170 18.33 0.77 -5.88
C GLY A 170 18.05 2.20 -5.46
N ALA A 171 17.01 2.79 -6.07
CA ALA A 171 16.59 4.16 -5.80
C ALA A 171 16.22 4.35 -4.32
N PRO A 172 16.50 5.54 -3.75
CA PRO A 172 16.21 5.82 -2.35
C PRO A 172 14.71 5.62 -2.06
N PRO A 173 14.37 4.97 -0.94
CA PRO A 173 12.99 4.67 -0.61
C PRO A 173 12.23 5.94 -0.21
N LYS A 174 10.92 5.94 -0.44
CA LYS A 174 10.05 7.09 -0.18
C LYS A 174 9.92 7.36 1.32
N ARG A 175 10.16 8.60 1.72
CA ARG A 175 10.05 9.05 3.12
C ARG A 175 8.99 10.16 3.23
N VAL A 176 8.41 10.29 4.41
CA VAL A 176 7.54 11.41 4.72
C VAL A 176 8.38 12.69 4.70
N GLN A 177 7.93 13.69 3.93
CA GLN A 177 8.61 14.97 3.85
C GLN A 177 8.11 15.91 4.94
N ALA A 178 9.02 16.66 5.55
CA ALA A 178 8.64 17.75 6.44
C ALA A 178 7.86 18.81 5.64
N LEU A 179 6.72 19.24 6.16
CA LEU A 179 6.02 20.39 5.59
C LEU A 179 6.84 21.65 5.83
N PRO A 180 7.06 22.52 4.81
CA PRO A 180 7.68 23.81 5.01
C PRO A 180 6.93 24.61 6.07
N GLY A 181 7.64 25.07 7.12
CA GLY A 181 7.05 25.78 8.26
C GLY A 181 6.55 24.88 9.40
N SER A 182 6.62 23.55 9.26
CA SER A 182 6.44 22.63 10.39
C SER A 182 7.67 22.68 11.27
N THR A 183 7.62 23.42 12.38
CA THR A 183 8.65 23.35 13.40
C THR A 183 8.50 22.03 14.15
N THR A 184 9.59 21.27 14.24
CA THR A 184 9.75 20.14 15.20
C THR A 184 9.86 20.67 16.63
N ALA A 185 9.11 21.74 16.95
CA ALA A 185 9.14 22.40 18.24
C ALA A 185 8.41 21.52 19.25
N LEU A 186 9.12 21.18 20.34
CA LEU A 186 8.50 20.71 21.56
C LEU A 186 7.40 21.72 21.97
N GLY A 187 6.16 21.26 22.11
CA GLY A 187 5.03 22.12 22.52
C GLY A 187 3.99 22.44 21.45
N LEU A 188 3.77 21.57 20.46
CA LEU A 188 2.55 21.66 19.65
C LEU A 188 1.30 21.65 20.56
N PRO A 189 0.29 22.49 20.28
CA PRO A 189 -0.93 22.48 21.08
C PRO A 189 -1.57 21.09 21.01
N VAL A 190 -1.94 20.54 22.17
CA VAL A 190 -2.69 19.30 22.23
C VAL A 190 -4.04 19.54 21.55
N LEU A 191 -4.24 18.93 20.38
CA LEU A 191 -5.51 18.96 19.67
C LEU A 191 -6.53 18.11 20.44
N THR A 192 -7.45 18.76 21.14
CA THR A 192 -8.54 18.11 21.88
C THR A 192 -9.84 18.00 21.07
N GLN A 193 -9.89 18.64 19.90
CA GLN A 193 -11.05 18.65 19.01
C GLN A 193 -10.59 18.34 17.58
N PHE A 194 -11.36 17.48 16.91
CA PHE A 194 -11.16 17.12 15.51
C PHE A 194 -12.50 16.73 14.89
N SER A 195 -12.62 16.91 13.58
CA SER A 195 -13.77 16.41 12.83
C SER A 195 -13.46 15.01 12.32
N GLU A 196 -14.31 14.05 12.65
CA GLU A 196 -14.24 12.69 12.12
C GLU A 196 -15.49 12.32 11.32
N ARG A 197 -15.38 11.25 10.54
CA ARG A 197 -16.51 10.64 9.85
C ARG A 197 -16.62 9.20 10.30
N TRP A 198 -17.83 8.79 10.64
CA TRP A 198 -18.15 7.42 11.00
C TRP A 198 -19.08 6.84 9.93
N ALA A 199 -18.85 5.59 9.57
CA ALA A 199 -19.75 4.81 8.73
C ALA A 199 -20.09 3.50 9.44
N TRP A 200 -21.35 3.09 9.33
CA TRP A 200 -21.85 1.83 9.85
C TRP A 200 -22.63 1.14 8.74
N GLU A 201 -22.09 0.02 8.27
CA GLU A 201 -22.70 -0.82 7.24
C GLU A 201 -22.43 -2.27 7.60
N THR A 202 -23.45 -3.13 7.47
CA THR A 202 -23.41 -4.53 7.91
C THR A 202 -23.64 -5.55 6.80
N ASP A 203 -23.92 -5.10 5.56
CA ASP A 203 -24.15 -5.93 4.36
C ASP A 203 -24.98 -7.20 4.62
N ARG A 204 -26.16 -7.07 5.22
CA ARG A 204 -26.99 -8.21 5.63
C ARG A 204 -27.93 -8.71 4.54
N ILE A 205 -28.45 -7.81 3.70
CA ILE A 205 -29.52 -8.12 2.75
C ILE A 205 -29.10 -7.72 1.34
N ASN A 206 -29.14 -8.67 0.41
CA ASN A 206 -29.13 -8.41 -1.01
C ASN A 206 -30.54 -8.66 -1.56
N LEU A 207 -31.23 -7.60 -1.99
CA LEU A 207 -32.66 -7.65 -2.34
C LEU A 207 -33.01 -8.69 -3.41
N LEU A 208 -32.11 -8.89 -4.38
CA LEU A 208 -32.32 -9.78 -5.52
C LEU A 208 -31.40 -11.00 -5.49
N SER A 209 -30.64 -11.18 -4.41
CA SER A 209 -29.50 -12.11 -4.34
C SER A 209 -28.57 -11.98 -5.57
N SER A 210 -28.46 -10.77 -6.10
CA SER A 210 -27.78 -10.44 -7.36
C SER A 210 -27.28 -9.00 -7.33
N GLY A 211 -26.23 -8.72 -8.10
CA GLY A 211 -25.55 -7.43 -8.07
C GLY A 211 -24.71 -7.21 -6.81
N GLN A 212 -24.22 -5.98 -6.64
CA GLN A 212 -23.29 -5.61 -5.58
C GLN A 212 -23.91 -4.73 -4.50
N THR A 213 -25.21 -4.48 -4.58
CA THR A 213 -25.91 -3.65 -3.59
C THR A 213 -26.30 -4.50 -2.40
N TRP A 214 -25.61 -4.25 -1.29
CA TRP A 214 -25.92 -4.84 0.00
C TRP A 214 -26.50 -3.76 0.92
N LEU A 215 -27.45 -4.18 1.75
CA LEU A 215 -28.17 -3.31 2.66
C LEU A 215 -28.00 -3.81 4.09
N GLY A 216 -28.08 -2.87 5.03
CA GLY A 216 -28.10 -3.17 6.46
C GLY A 216 -29.43 -3.72 6.96
N GLU A 217 -29.66 -3.55 8.25
CA GLU A 217 -30.92 -3.89 8.91
C GLU A 217 -32.08 -3.01 8.43
N ALA A 218 -33.29 -3.56 8.44
CA ALA A 218 -34.50 -2.81 8.12
C ALA A 218 -34.85 -1.90 9.31
N PHE A 219 -34.91 -0.59 9.06
CA PHE A 219 -35.47 0.38 10.00
C PHE A 219 -36.98 0.44 9.76
N GLY A 220 -37.74 -0.26 10.60
CA GLY A 220 -39.20 -0.32 10.57
C GLY A 220 -39.88 0.75 11.43
#